data_AF-A0A8H8SVH9-F1
#
_entry.id   AF-A0A8H8SVH9-F1
#
_cell.length_a   1.000
_cell.length_b   1.000
_cell.length_c   1.000
_cell.angle_alpha   90.00
_cell.angle_beta   90.00
_cell.angle_gamma   90.00
#
_symmetry.space_group_name_H-M   'P 1'
#
loop_
_entity.id
_entity.type
_entity.pdbx_description
1 polymer ?
#
loop_
_entity_poly.entity_id
_entity_poly.type
_entity_poly.pdbx_seq_one_letter_code
_entity_poly.pdbx_strand_id
1 'polypeptide(L)'
;MLALSLATLAAASVVRAATYSVTDTFIGSSFLSGFTHEAIADPTHGRVNYVDQSTAVSRNLTFASGNTFIMRADSTTTLNPSGPGRNSVRIQSRKQWSTHVEIMDVRHMPQGCGSWPAYWTTNTVNWPQAGEIDIIEGVNDQGPNAATLHTTPGCTQPYTRDQTGQVTIQQSLSLLTHFD
;
A
#
# COMPACT_ATOMS: atom_id res chain seq x y z
N MET A 1 18.56 -37.63 -56.31
CA MET A 1 17.93 -36.33 -56.02
C MET A 1 17.14 -36.50 -54.73
N LEU A 2 17.80 -36.22 -53.60
CA LEU A 2 17.60 -35.05 -52.72
C LEU A 2 16.62 -35.39 -51.58
N ALA A 3 17.17 -35.82 -50.44
CA ALA A 3 16.43 -35.96 -49.19
C ALA A 3 16.29 -34.58 -48.55
N LEU A 4 15.06 -34.10 -48.42
CA LEU A 4 14.76 -32.81 -47.79
C LEU A 4 14.67 -33.02 -46.27
N SER A 5 15.76 -32.76 -45.56
CA SER A 5 15.73 -32.70 -44.09
C SER A 5 15.11 -31.38 -43.65
N LEU A 6 13.87 -31.44 -43.16
CA LEU A 6 13.20 -30.29 -42.55
C LEU A 6 13.77 -30.08 -41.14
N ALA A 7 14.72 -29.17 -40.99
CA ALA A 7 15.19 -28.74 -39.68
C ALA A 7 14.13 -27.85 -39.04
N THR A 8 13.36 -28.37 -38.08
CA THR A 8 12.50 -27.56 -37.22
C THR A 8 13.37 -26.69 -36.32
N LEU A 9 13.50 -25.41 -36.67
CA LEU A 9 14.09 -24.41 -35.80
C LEU A 9 13.11 -24.19 -34.63
N ALA A 10 13.39 -24.81 -33.49
CA ALA A 10 12.68 -24.50 -32.25
C ALA A 10 13.03 -23.05 -31.90
N ALA A 11 12.11 -22.12 -32.18
CA ALA A 11 12.21 -20.76 -31.67
C ALA A 11 12.07 -20.82 -30.15
N ALA A 12 13.19 -20.91 -29.43
CA ALA A 12 13.20 -20.74 -28.00
C ALA A 12 12.63 -19.34 -27.70
N SER A 13 11.43 -19.29 -27.13
CA SER A 13 10.87 -18.05 -26.62
C SER A 13 11.84 -17.52 -25.58
N VAL A 14 12.61 -16.49 -25.94
CA VAL A 14 13.49 -15.81 -25.00
C VAL A 14 12.57 -15.05 -24.05
N VAL A 15 12.14 -15.71 -22.97
CA VAL A 15 11.45 -15.03 -21.88
C VAL A 15 12.44 -14.00 -21.35
N ARG A 16 12.19 -12.71 -21.60
CA ARG A 16 12.97 -11.62 -21.00
C ARG A 16 12.56 -11.51 -19.52
N ALA A 17 12.98 -12.47 -18.71
CA ALA A 17 12.84 -12.40 -17.27
C ALA A 17 13.83 -11.34 -16.75
N ALA A 18 13.32 -10.26 -16.19
CA ALA A 18 14.14 -9.36 -15.40
C ALA A 18 14.53 -10.08 -14.10
N THR A 19 15.81 -10.11 -13.78
CA THR A 19 16.32 -10.62 -12.50
C THR A 19 16.34 -9.49 -11.49
N TYR A 20 15.72 -9.69 -10.33
CA TYR A 20 15.74 -8.74 -9.22
C TYR A 20 16.64 -9.26 -8.10
N SER A 21 17.26 -8.34 -7.37
CA SER A 21 18.02 -8.62 -6.14
C SER A 21 17.45 -7.79 -5.00
N VAL A 22 17.49 -8.33 -3.77
CA VAL A 22 17.07 -7.59 -2.58
C VAL A 22 17.96 -6.37 -2.39
N THR A 23 17.36 -5.18 -2.34
CA THR A 23 18.08 -3.93 -2.06
C THR A 23 17.85 -3.42 -0.64
N ASP A 24 16.66 -3.69 -0.09
CA ASP A 24 16.23 -3.17 1.21
C ASP A 24 15.44 -4.26 1.94
N THR A 25 15.53 -4.28 3.26
CA THR A 25 14.80 -5.23 4.11
C THR A 25 14.39 -4.54 5.40
N PHE A 26 13.09 -4.47 5.66
CA PHE A 26 12.53 -3.88 6.86
C PHE A 26 11.90 -4.96 7.73
N ILE A 27 12.48 -5.20 8.90
CA ILE A 27 12.07 -6.24 9.85
C ILE A 27 12.16 -5.66 11.27
N GLY A 28 11.10 -5.82 12.05
CA GLY A 28 11.07 -5.41 13.45
C GLY A 28 11.42 -3.94 13.65
N SER A 29 12.46 -3.66 14.43
CA SER A 29 12.89 -2.29 14.74
C SER A 29 13.44 -1.51 13.55
N SER A 30 13.83 -2.16 12.44
CA SER A 30 14.41 -1.43 11.31
C SER A 30 13.39 -0.54 10.57
N PHE A 31 12.08 -0.79 10.75
CA PHE A 31 11.03 0.12 10.32
C PHE A 31 11.15 1.51 10.97
N LEU A 32 11.57 1.61 12.24
CA LEU A 32 11.71 2.87 12.98
C LEU A 32 12.83 3.78 12.43
N SER A 33 13.75 3.23 11.66
CA SER A 33 14.81 3.96 10.95
C SER A 33 14.55 4.07 9.45
N GLY A 34 13.84 3.11 8.87
CA GLY A 34 13.54 3.05 7.44
C GLY A 34 12.36 3.94 7.02
N PHE A 35 11.48 4.25 7.96
CA PHE A 35 10.27 5.02 7.74
C PHE A 35 10.23 6.27 8.61
N THR A 36 9.27 7.14 8.32
CA THR A 36 8.92 8.33 9.09
C THR A 36 7.44 8.23 9.45
N HIS A 37 7.11 8.40 10.73
CA HIS A 37 5.72 8.60 11.16
C HIS A 37 5.27 10.01 10.80
N GLU A 38 4.23 10.10 9.97
CA GLU A 38 3.70 11.36 9.47
C GLU A 38 2.66 11.92 10.45
N ALA A 39 3.07 12.85 11.31
CA ALA A 39 2.15 13.59 12.20
C ALA A 39 1.46 14.73 11.43
N ILE A 40 0.62 14.38 10.48
CA ILE A 40 -0.07 15.30 9.58
C ILE A 40 -1.60 15.25 9.79
N ALA A 41 -2.28 16.30 9.35
CA ALA A 41 -3.72 16.21 9.13
C ALA A 41 -3.98 15.18 8.03
N ASP A 42 -5.00 14.35 8.21
CA ASP A 42 -5.30 13.29 7.26
C ASP A 42 -5.74 13.86 5.90
N PRO A 43 -5.02 13.58 4.80
CA PRO A 43 -5.41 14.03 3.47
C PRO A 43 -6.79 13.51 3.02
N THR A 44 -7.25 12.38 3.58
CA THR A 44 -8.56 11.79 3.30
C THR A 44 -9.67 12.26 4.26
N HIS A 45 -9.35 13.14 5.20
CA HIS A 45 -10.28 13.77 6.15
C HIS A 45 -11.00 12.78 7.10
N GLY A 46 -10.33 11.70 7.49
CA GLY A 46 -10.80 10.70 8.44
C GLY A 46 -10.90 11.19 9.89
N ARG A 47 -11.51 10.38 10.79
CA ARG A 47 -11.61 10.68 12.22
C ARG A 47 -10.38 10.14 12.94
N VAL A 48 -9.21 10.54 12.44
CA VAL A 48 -7.91 10.11 12.92
C VAL A 48 -7.08 11.27 13.47
N ASN A 49 -6.17 10.95 14.37
CA ASN A 49 -5.07 11.81 14.77
C ASN A 49 -3.77 11.05 14.52
N TYR A 50 -3.09 11.31 13.41
CA TYR A 50 -1.78 10.70 13.17
C TYR A 50 -0.73 11.30 14.09
N VAL A 51 -0.06 10.44 14.85
CA VAL A 51 0.95 10.86 15.83
C VAL A 51 2.37 10.57 15.35
N ASP A 52 3.33 11.35 15.84
CA ASP A 52 4.75 11.13 15.55
C ASP A 52 5.29 9.83 16.15
N GLN A 53 6.50 9.42 15.75
CA GLN A 53 7.12 8.18 16.18
C GLN A 53 7.30 8.08 17.70
N SER A 54 7.67 9.19 18.36
CA SER A 54 7.92 9.20 19.80
C SER A 54 6.63 8.97 20.59
N THR A 55 5.54 9.58 20.13
CA THR A 55 4.19 9.42 20.68
C THR A 55 3.66 8.03 20.36
N ALA A 56 3.84 7.54 19.13
CA ALA A 56 3.41 6.20 18.73
C ALA A 56 4.07 5.10 19.56
N VAL A 57 5.39 5.18 19.79
CA VAL A 57 6.12 4.19 20.60
C VAL A 57 5.74 4.31 22.08
N SER A 58 5.70 5.52 22.64
CA SER A 58 5.36 5.72 24.06
C SER A 58 3.93 5.29 24.40
N ARG A 59 2.99 5.43 23.47
CA ARG A 59 1.60 4.96 23.61
C ARG A 59 1.37 3.54 23.10
N ASN A 60 2.43 2.84 22.69
CA ASN A 60 2.36 1.49 22.12
C ASN A 60 1.39 1.39 20.92
N LEU A 61 1.26 2.45 20.11
CA LEU A 61 0.58 2.44 18.81
C LEU A 61 1.52 1.89 17.72
N THR A 62 2.83 2.03 17.92
CA THR A 62 3.86 1.32 17.17
C THR A 62 4.67 0.44 18.11
N PHE A 63 4.74 -0.85 17.80
CA PHE A 63 5.59 -1.81 18.51
C PHE A 63 6.53 -2.47 17.51
N ALA A 64 7.82 -2.54 17.85
CA ALA A 64 8.83 -3.08 16.96
C ALA A 64 9.86 -3.89 17.76
N SER A 65 9.86 -5.22 17.59
CA SER A 65 10.79 -6.12 18.29
C SER A 65 10.96 -7.44 17.54
N GLY A 66 12.19 -7.99 17.55
CA GLY A 66 12.51 -9.23 16.83
C GLY A 66 12.14 -9.14 15.35
N ASN A 67 11.31 -10.08 14.88
CA ASN A 67 10.80 -10.14 13.51
C ASN A 67 9.38 -9.58 13.35
N THR A 68 8.95 -8.73 14.29
CA THR A 68 7.57 -8.24 14.38
C THR A 68 7.53 -6.72 14.46
N PHE A 69 6.77 -6.13 13.55
CA PHE A 69 6.41 -4.73 13.55
C PHE A 69 4.89 -4.64 13.57
N ILE A 70 4.34 -3.84 14.49
CA ILE A 70 2.89 -3.67 14.65
C ILE A 70 2.58 -2.19 14.64
N MET A 71 1.63 -1.83 13.79
CA MET A 71 0.91 -0.56 13.79
C MET A 71 -0.50 -0.83 14.29
N ARG A 72 -1.00 -0.01 15.21
CA ARG A 72 -2.36 -0.14 15.75
C ARG A 72 -2.96 1.21 16.09
N ALA A 73 -4.28 1.31 16.00
CA ALA A 73 -5.04 2.43 16.50
C ALA A 73 -5.19 2.35 18.04
N ASP A 74 -5.45 3.49 18.67
CA ASP A 74 -5.86 3.54 20.07
C ASP A 74 -7.19 2.82 20.25
N SER A 75 -7.21 1.78 21.08
CA SER A 75 -8.38 0.95 21.39
C SER A 75 -8.89 1.13 22.83
N THR A 76 -8.41 2.15 23.53
CA THR A 76 -8.67 2.37 24.96
C THR A 76 -9.43 3.65 25.26
N THR A 77 -9.23 4.68 24.43
CA THR A 77 -9.80 6.01 24.68
C THR A 77 -11.21 6.14 24.10
N THR A 78 -12.16 6.57 24.93
CA THR A 78 -13.43 7.14 24.49
C THR A 78 -13.20 8.59 24.07
N LEU A 79 -13.48 8.92 22.81
CA LEU A 79 -13.16 10.23 22.25
C LEU A 79 -14.18 11.30 22.66
N ASN A 80 -13.69 12.52 22.86
CA ASN A 80 -14.55 13.70 22.88
C ASN A 80 -15.04 14.00 21.44
N PRO A 81 -16.35 14.12 21.19
CA PRO A 81 -16.88 14.46 19.86
C PRO A 81 -16.29 15.75 19.25
N SER A 82 -15.96 16.73 20.09
CA SER A 82 -15.35 18.00 19.66
C SER A 82 -13.82 17.99 19.69
N GLY A 83 -13.21 16.87 20.10
CA GLY A 83 -11.75 16.71 20.17
C GLY A 83 -11.15 16.20 18.85
N PRO A 84 -9.86 15.82 18.85
CA PRO A 84 -9.22 15.16 17.72
C PRO A 84 -9.79 13.75 17.47
N GLY A 85 -9.42 13.17 16.32
CA GLY A 85 -9.73 11.79 15.98
C GLY A 85 -9.01 10.74 16.85
N ARG A 86 -9.26 9.47 16.55
CA ARG A 86 -8.59 8.34 17.22
C ARG A 86 -7.10 8.36 16.89
N ASN A 87 -6.23 8.21 17.89
CA ASN A 87 -4.80 8.15 17.59
C ASN A 87 -4.50 6.92 16.74
N SER A 88 -3.78 7.13 15.65
CA SER A 88 -3.30 6.09 14.76
C SER A 88 -1.92 6.48 14.24
N VAL A 89 -1.36 5.65 13.37
CA VAL A 89 -0.05 5.86 12.77
C VAL A 89 -0.12 5.72 11.26
N ARG A 90 0.52 6.66 10.58
CA ARG A 90 0.81 6.63 9.15
C ARG A 90 2.32 6.70 9.02
N ILE A 91 2.91 5.77 8.29
CA ILE A 91 4.37 5.74 8.07
C ILE A 91 4.67 5.82 6.58
N GLN A 92 5.70 6.58 6.24
CA GLN A 92 6.20 6.70 4.87
C GLN A 92 7.66 6.26 4.82
N SER A 93 8.03 5.47 3.82
CA SER A 93 9.42 5.09 3.62
C SER A 93 10.28 6.31 3.37
N ARG A 94 11.49 6.33 3.95
CA ARG A 94 12.45 7.42 3.69
C ARG A 94 13.07 7.29 2.29
N LYS A 95 13.25 6.05 1.85
CA LYS A 95 13.72 5.72 0.50
C LYS A 95 12.53 5.70 -0.45
N GLN A 96 12.78 6.12 -1.68
CA GLN A 96 11.83 6.04 -2.78
C GLN A 96 12.38 5.07 -3.82
N TRP A 97 11.47 4.39 -4.51
CA TRP A 97 11.81 3.45 -5.58
C TRP A 97 11.00 3.80 -6.83
N SER A 98 11.59 3.59 -8.00
CA SER A 98 10.91 3.65 -9.28
C SER A 98 10.55 2.23 -9.72
N THR A 99 11.27 1.65 -10.67
CA THR A 99 11.10 0.25 -11.06
C THR A 99 11.65 -0.65 -9.97
N HIS A 100 10.78 -1.39 -9.29
CA HIS A 100 11.15 -2.31 -8.22
C HIS A 100 10.12 -3.44 -8.07
N VAL A 101 10.44 -4.38 -7.18
CA VAL A 101 9.49 -5.37 -6.67
C VAL A 101 9.40 -5.17 -5.17
N GLU A 102 8.19 -5.05 -4.66
CA GLU A 102 7.91 -4.94 -3.24
C GLU A 102 7.22 -6.22 -2.74
N ILE A 103 7.62 -6.69 -1.56
CA ILE A 103 7.06 -7.90 -0.94
C ILE A 103 6.73 -7.55 0.51
N MET A 104 5.46 -7.72 0.87
CA MET A 104 4.97 -7.56 2.23
C MET A 104 4.52 -8.92 2.79
N ASP A 105 5.16 -9.37 3.87
CA ASP A 105 4.73 -10.53 4.65
C ASP A 105 3.86 -10.05 5.83
N VAL A 106 2.55 -10.23 5.70
CA VAL A 106 1.54 -9.71 6.63
C VAL A 106 0.87 -10.83 7.40
N ARG A 107 1.01 -10.81 8.73
CA ARG A 107 0.32 -11.76 9.61
C ARG A 107 -1.10 -11.36 9.97
N HIS A 108 -1.37 -10.05 10.01
CA HIS A 108 -2.65 -9.47 10.39
C HIS A 108 -2.77 -8.05 9.82
N MET A 109 -3.97 -7.66 9.39
CA MET A 109 -4.28 -6.30 8.94
C MET A 109 -5.41 -5.70 9.81
N PRO A 110 -5.55 -4.37 9.91
CA PRO A 110 -6.61 -3.77 10.70
C PRO A 110 -8.01 -4.23 10.27
N GLN A 111 -8.91 -4.34 11.26
CA GLN A 111 -10.32 -4.69 11.07
C GLN A 111 -11.18 -3.93 12.09
N GLY A 112 -12.45 -3.74 11.78
CA GLY A 112 -13.49 -3.08 12.55
C GLY A 112 -14.29 -2.08 11.72
N CYS A 113 -15.55 -1.87 12.08
CA CYS A 113 -16.37 -0.78 11.52
C CYS A 113 -15.67 0.57 11.71
N GLY A 114 -15.69 1.39 10.65
CA GLY A 114 -15.02 2.69 10.60
C GLY A 114 -13.51 2.62 10.39
N SER A 115 -12.93 1.45 10.10
CA SER A 115 -11.52 1.34 9.71
C SER A 115 -11.33 1.46 8.20
N TRP A 116 -10.25 2.12 7.79
CA TRP A 116 -9.75 2.18 6.41
C TRP A 116 -8.24 1.90 6.39
N PRO A 117 -7.81 0.63 6.44
CA PRO A 117 -6.40 0.29 6.28
C PRO A 117 -5.95 0.41 4.83
N ALA A 118 -4.74 0.93 4.63
CA ALA A 118 -4.08 0.96 3.33
C ALA A 118 -2.59 0.59 3.42
N TYR A 119 -2.10 -0.14 2.41
CA TYR A 119 -0.70 -0.30 2.07
C TYR A 119 -0.55 -0.03 0.58
N TRP A 120 0.18 1.03 0.28
CA TRP A 120 0.14 1.70 -1.00
C TRP A 120 1.45 2.45 -1.26
N THR A 121 1.67 2.83 -2.51
CA THR A 121 2.83 3.61 -2.94
C THR A 121 2.38 4.86 -3.66
N THR A 122 3.07 5.96 -3.44
CA THR A 122 2.84 7.22 -4.14
C THR A 122 4.10 8.06 -4.11
N ASN A 123 4.10 9.13 -4.90
CA ASN A 123 4.91 10.29 -4.58
C ASN A 123 3.97 11.45 -4.22
N THR A 124 4.01 11.83 -2.94
CA THR A 124 3.12 12.84 -2.37
C THR A 124 3.38 14.23 -2.96
N VAL A 125 4.54 14.46 -3.58
CA VAL A 125 4.84 15.70 -4.29
C VAL A 125 4.11 15.68 -5.63
N ASN A 126 3.14 16.58 -5.79
CA ASN A 126 2.30 16.70 -6.99
C ASN A 126 1.43 15.46 -7.23
N TRP A 127 0.66 15.07 -6.22
CA TRP A 127 -0.43 14.11 -6.42
C TRP A 127 -1.57 14.74 -7.24
N PRO A 128 -2.19 14.04 -8.21
CA PRO A 128 -1.93 12.65 -8.66
C PRO A 128 -0.97 12.57 -9.85
N GLN A 129 -0.25 13.64 -10.21
CA GLN A 129 0.66 13.64 -11.36
C GLN A 129 1.78 12.62 -11.25
N ALA A 130 2.19 12.27 -10.03
CA ALA A 130 3.23 11.29 -9.79
C ALA A 130 2.71 9.84 -9.62
N GLY A 131 1.39 9.64 -9.69
CA GLY A 131 0.74 8.34 -9.60
C GLY A 131 0.61 7.80 -8.17
N GLU A 132 -0.32 6.87 -8.01
CA GLU A 132 -0.58 6.09 -6.80
C GLU A 132 -0.87 4.64 -7.16
N ILE A 133 -0.42 3.70 -6.32
CA ILE A 133 -0.73 2.28 -6.43
C ILE A 133 -1.18 1.79 -5.06
N ASP A 134 -2.46 1.46 -4.94
CA ASP A 134 -3.04 0.85 -3.74
C ASP A 134 -2.93 -0.66 -3.88
N ILE A 135 -2.13 -1.29 -3.02
CA ILE A 135 -1.81 -2.72 -3.09
C ILE A 135 -2.77 -3.49 -2.18
N ILE A 136 -2.94 -2.99 -0.96
CA ILE A 136 -3.93 -3.48 -0.01
C ILE A 136 -4.77 -2.29 0.45
N GLU A 137 -6.07 -2.31 0.18
CA GLU A 137 -6.99 -1.25 0.58
C GLU A 137 -8.42 -1.80 0.76
N GLY A 138 -9.11 -1.28 1.77
CA GLY A 138 -10.52 -1.57 2.01
C GLY A 138 -11.06 -0.73 3.15
N VAL A 139 -12.38 -0.76 3.33
CA VAL A 139 -13.08 -0.02 4.39
C VAL A 139 -14.05 -0.92 5.13
N ASN A 140 -14.28 -0.68 6.42
CA ASN A 140 -15.40 -1.26 7.17
C ASN A 140 -15.49 -2.80 7.12
N ASP A 141 -14.36 -3.51 7.20
CA ASP A 141 -14.28 -4.97 7.07
C ASP A 141 -14.85 -5.53 5.75
N GLN A 142 -14.97 -4.69 4.72
CA GLN A 142 -15.47 -5.12 3.42
C GLN A 142 -14.34 -5.76 2.62
N GLY A 143 -14.43 -7.07 2.46
CA GLY A 143 -13.69 -7.80 1.45
C GLY A 143 -14.47 -7.84 0.11
N PRO A 144 -13.79 -8.21 -1.00
CA PRO A 144 -12.36 -8.48 -1.10
C PRO A 144 -11.51 -7.20 -1.08
N ASN A 145 -10.18 -7.37 -1.03
CA ASN A 145 -9.23 -6.28 -1.24
C ASN A 145 -9.50 -5.51 -2.53
N ALA A 146 -9.36 -4.18 -2.49
CA ALA A 146 -9.29 -3.34 -3.68
C ALA A 146 -7.83 -3.04 -4.02
N ALA A 147 -7.43 -3.28 -5.27
CA ALA A 147 -6.13 -2.87 -5.79
C ALA A 147 -6.34 -1.85 -6.91
N THR A 148 -5.84 -0.63 -6.71
CA THR A 148 -6.24 0.56 -7.47
C THR A 148 -5.03 1.32 -7.98
N LEU A 149 -5.21 2.05 -9.09
CA LEU A 149 -4.23 2.99 -9.61
C LEU A 149 -4.88 4.38 -9.67
N HIS A 150 -4.26 5.39 -9.06
CA HIS A 150 -4.65 6.78 -9.25
C HIS A 150 -3.65 7.47 -10.17
N THR A 151 -4.16 8.07 -11.25
CA THR A 151 -3.33 8.69 -12.27
C THR A 151 -3.96 9.98 -12.77
N THR A 152 -3.21 10.73 -13.57
CA THR A 152 -3.75 11.79 -14.41
C THR A 152 -4.61 11.22 -15.55
N PRO A 153 -5.41 12.07 -16.24
CA PRO A 153 -6.23 11.64 -17.37
C PRO A 153 -5.42 10.99 -18.49
N GLY A 154 -5.99 9.96 -19.12
CA GLY A 154 -5.42 9.27 -20.28
C GLY A 154 -4.73 7.93 -19.96
N CYS A 155 -4.53 7.59 -18.68
CA CYS A 155 -4.14 6.24 -18.30
C CYS A 155 -5.39 5.35 -18.22
N THR A 156 -5.42 4.29 -19.03
CA THR A 156 -6.52 3.32 -19.03
C THR A 156 -5.95 1.91 -19.04
N GLN A 157 -6.74 0.96 -18.53
CA GLN A 157 -6.43 -0.46 -18.58
C GLN A 157 -7.38 -1.15 -19.58
N PRO A 158 -6.90 -2.13 -20.36
CA PRO A 158 -7.78 -2.92 -21.22
C PRO A 158 -8.81 -3.66 -20.38
N TYR A 159 -10.01 -3.84 -20.92
CA TYR A 159 -11.08 -4.54 -20.22
C TYR A 159 -10.68 -6.00 -19.91
N THR A 160 -10.16 -6.70 -20.91
CA THR A 160 -9.61 -8.05 -20.78
C THR A 160 -8.10 -8.00 -20.60
N ARG A 161 -7.60 -8.68 -19.58
CA ARG A 161 -6.18 -8.87 -19.29
C ARG A 161 -6.00 -10.09 -18.39
N ASP A 162 -4.79 -10.63 -18.38
CA ASP A 162 -4.44 -11.80 -17.58
C ASP A 162 -4.33 -11.41 -16.10
N GLN A 163 -5.42 -11.60 -15.37
CA GLN A 163 -5.52 -11.41 -13.93
C GLN A 163 -6.60 -12.33 -13.35
N THR A 164 -6.53 -12.61 -12.05
CA THR A 164 -7.59 -13.36 -11.33
C THR A 164 -8.65 -12.45 -10.72
N GLY A 165 -8.33 -11.16 -10.55
CA GLY A 165 -9.24 -10.15 -10.00
C GLY A 165 -10.36 -9.75 -10.96
N GLN A 166 -11.44 -9.21 -10.40
CA GLN A 166 -12.55 -8.65 -11.17
C GLN A 166 -12.37 -7.14 -11.35
N VAL A 167 -12.70 -6.65 -12.54
CA VAL A 167 -12.64 -5.22 -12.87
C VAL A 167 -13.87 -4.55 -12.29
N THR A 168 -13.68 -3.67 -11.31
CA THR A 168 -14.71 -2.71 -10.95
C THR A 168 -14.39 -1.41 -11.69
N ILE A 169 -15.27 -0.99 -12.60
CA ILE A 169 -15.14 0.35 -13.20
C ILE A 169 -15.66 1.33 -12.15
N GLN A 170 -14.82 1.65 -11.19
CA GLN A 170 -15.04 2.81 -10.34
C GLN A 170 -14.35 3.97 -11.05
N GLN A 171 -15.13 4.73 -11.84
CA GLN A 171 -14.69 6.08 -12.21
C GLN A 171 -14.35 6.76 -10.90
N SER A 172 -13.07 7.10 -10.72
CA SER A 172 -12.54 7.96 -9.66
C SER A 172 -13.36 7.96 -8.38
N LEU A 173 -12.88 7.31 -7.32
CA LEU A 173 -13.26 7.75 -5.98
C LEU A 173 -12.70 9.17 -5.79
N SER A 174 -13.33 10.17 -6.40
CA SER A 174 -13.19 11.54 -5.99
C SER A 174 -13.76 11.58 -4.58
N LEU A 175 -12.90 11.66 -3.57
CA LEU A 175 -13.24 12.12 -2.24
C LEU A 175 -14.62 11.65 -1.76
N LEU A 176 -14.84 10.34 -1.65
CA LEU A 176 -15.95 9.88 -0.80
C LEU A 176 -15.46 9.99 0.63
N THR A 177 -15.65 11.19 1.16
CA THR A 177 -15.64 11.57 2.56
C THR A 177 -16.11 10.40 3.45
N HIS A 178 -15.35 10.13 4.52
CA HIS A 178 -15.77 9.72 5.88
C HIS A 178 -14.99 8.53 6.48
N PHE A 179 -14.14 8.90 7.44
CA PHE A 179 -13.70 8.20 8.65
C PHE A 179 -12.67 7.06 8.54
N ASP A 180 -11.38 7.43 8.62
CA ASP A 180 -10.32 6.74 9.38
C ASP A 180 -10.59 6.68 10.89
#